data_AF-A0A9D2F0K4-F1
#
_entry.id   AF-A0A9D2F0K4-F1
#
_cell.length_a   1.000
_cell.length_b   1.000
_cell.length_c   1.000
_cell.angle_alpha   90.00
_cell.angle_beta   90.00
_cell.angle_gamma   90.00
#
_symmetry.space_group_name_H-M   'P 1'
#
loop_
_entity.id
_entity.type
_entity.pdbx_description
1 polymer ?
#
loop_
_entity_poly.entity_id
_entity_poly.type
_entity_poly.pdbx_seq_one_letter_code
_entity_poly.pdbx_strand_id
1 'polypeptide(L)'
;MEQRLQEILNEQFGKTLDTADSRQVYQALMLFTKEKMAALPKTTGDRKLYYVSAEFLIGKLLSNNLINLGLFEEAKDLLARHGHELTAIEEAENEPSLGNGGLGRLAACFLDSIATLGLCGDGAGLNYHDGLFYQKLENHKQKEEKNPWITPQSWLTDTGVRFTVPFGG
;
A
#
# COMPACT_ATOMS: atom_id res chain seq x y z
N MET A 1 -7.95 -17.75 6.39
CA MET A 1 -6.96 -16.67 6.65
C MET A 1 -6.13 -16.90 7.91
N GLU A 2 -6.78 -17.23 9.03
CA GLU A 2 -6.19 -17.36 10.38
C GLU A 2 -4.86 -18.13 10.46
N GLN A 3 -4.83 -19.38 9.99
CA GLN A 3 -3.63 -20.21 10.04
C GLN A 3 -2.42 -19.51 9.38
N ARG A 4 -2.63 -18.91 8.20
CA ARG A 4 -1.55 -18.24 7.47
C ARG A 4 -1.06 -16.99 8.19
N LEU A 5 -1.95 -16.22 8.83
CA LEU A 5 -1.53 -15.06 9.63
C LEU A 5 -0.72 -15.48 10.86
N GLN A 6 -1.10 -16.57 11.52
CA GLN A 6 -0.32 -17.14 12.64
C GLN A 6 1.07 -17.59 12.18
N GLU A 7 1.18 -18.24 11.02
CA GLU A 7 2.46 -18.63 10.42
C GLU A 7 3.34 -17.41 10.13
N ILE A 8 2.81 -16.38 9.45
CA ILE A 8 3.57 -15.16 9.12
C ILE A 8 4.02 -14.45 10.40
N LEU A 9 3.16 -14.32 11.41
CA LEU A 9 3.52 -13.69 12.69
C LEU A 9 4.61 -14.47 13.43
N ASN A 10 4.57 -15.80 13.38
CA ASN A 10 5.58 -16.63 14.00
C ASN A 10 6.91 -16.55 13.26
N GLU A 11 6.90 -16.61 11.92
CA GLU A 11 8.10 -16.50 11.08
C GLU A 11 8.78 -15.14 11.22
N GLN A 12 8.01 -14.05 11.24
CA GLN A 12 8.54 -12.68 11.26
C GLN A 12 8.87 -12.18 12.68
N PHE A 13 8.10 -12.59 13.68
CA PHE A 13 8.17 -12.00 15.03
C PHE A 13 8.22 -13.01 16.17
N GLY A 14 8.07 -14.31 15.90
CA GLY A 14 7.94 -15.34 16.94
C GLY A 14 6.69 -15.16 17.81
N LYS A 15 5.62 -14.61 17.24
CA LYS A 15 4.37 -14.26 17.94
C LYS A 15 3.14 -14.88 17.29
N THR A 16 2.03 -14.81 18.02
CA THR A 16 0.69 -15.21 17.58
C THR A 16 -0.23 -13.99 17.46
N LEU A 17 -1.42 -14.15 16.88
CA LEU A 17 -2.44 -13.10 16.88
C LEU A 17 -2.77 -12.60 18.30
N ASP A 18 -2.74 -13.47 19.31
CA ASP A 18 -3.04 -13.12 20.71
C ASP A 18 -1.94 -12.30 21.40
N THR A 19 -0.72 -12.30 20.85
CA THR A 19 0.48 -11.69 21.49
C THR A 19 1.16 -10.61 20.65
N ALA A 20 0.77 -10.48 19.39
CA ALA A 20 1.23 -9.45 18.46
C ALA A 20 0.61 -8.08 18.78
N ASP A 21 1.40 -7.02 18.57
CA ASP A 21 0.88 -5.65 18.61
C ASP A 21 0.26 -5.25 17.25
N SER A 22 -0.41 -4.10 17.21
CA SER A 22 -1.12 -3.64 16.02
C SER A 22 -0.21 -3.50 14.79
N ARG A 23 1.05 -3.11 14.97
CA ARG A 23 2.01 -2.94 13.86
C ARG A 23 2.44 -4.29 13.30
N GLN A 24 2.67 -5.28 14.17
CA GLN A 24 3.02 -6.64 13.76
C GLN A 24 1.86 -7.33 13.05
N VAL A 25 0.64 -7.16 13.56
CA VAL A 25 -0.58 -7.65 12.90
C VAL A 25 -0.78 -6.98 11.55
N TYR A 26 -0.58 -5.66 11.44
CA TYR A 26 -0.60 -4.94 10.17
C TYR A 26 0.39 -5.54 9.16
N GLN A 27 1.64 -5.75 9.57
CA GLN A 27 2.67 -6.30 8.69
C GLN A 27 2.32 -7.71 8.21
N ALA A 28 1.78 -8.56 9.09
CA ALA A 28 1.32 -9.90 8.71
C ALA A 28 0.14 -9.85 7.73
N LEU A 29 -0.84 -8.97 7.98
CA LEU A 29 -2.01 -8.82 7.12
C LEU A 29 -1.64 -8.24 5.74
N MET A 30 -0.71 -7.27 5.70
CA MET A 30 -0.15 -6.75 4.46
C MET A 30 0.55 -7.85 3.66
N LEU A 31 1.40 -8.66 4.29
CA LEU A 31 2.10 -9.77 3.63
C LEU A 31 1.13 -10.79 3.06
N PHE A 32 0.16 -11.23 3.87
CA PHE A 32 -0.92 -12.12 3.43
C PHE A 32 -1.70 -11.53 2.25
N THR A 33 -2.01 -10.24 2.30
CA THR A 33 -2.72 -9.54 1.22
C THR A 33 -1.89 -9.52 -0.06
N LYS A 34 -0.58 -9.24 0.03
CA LYS A 34 0.35 -9.33 -1.11
C LYS A 34 0.41 -10.73 -1.70
N GLU A 35 0.44 -11.78 -0.87
CA GLU A 35 0.38 -13.18 -1.33
C GLU A 35 -0.90 -13.46 -2.13
N LYS A 36 -2.05 -12.99 -1.64
CA LYS A 36 -3.34 -13.15 -2.35
C LYS A 36 -3.36 -12.39 -3.67
N MET A 37 -2.87 -11.14 -3.69
CA MET A 37 -2.78 -10.35 -4.92
C MET A 37 -1.83 -10.99 -5.94
N ALA A 38 -0.71 -11.56 -5.50
CA ALA A 38 0.28 -12.19 -6.37
C ALA A 38 -0.23 -13.47 -7.02
N ALA A 39 -1.17 -14.18 -6.37
CA ALA A 39 -1.79 -15.38 -6.89
C ALA A 39 -2.87 -15.11 -7.96
N LEU A 40 -3.29 -13.86 -8.14
CA LEU A 40 -4.27 -13.50 -9.17
C LEU A 40 -3.65 -13.53 -10.57
N PRO A 41 -4.42 -13.95 -11.60
CA PRO A 41 -3.95 -13.88 -12.97
C PRO A 41 -3.68 -12.42 -13.36
N LYS A 42 -2.62 -12.21 -14.15
CA LYS A 42 -2.35 -10.89 -14.73
C LYS A 42 -3.36 -10.61 -15.83
N THR A 43 -3.92 -9.40 -15.82
CA THR A 43 -4.73 -8.90 -16.92
C THR A 43 -3.89 -8.76 -18.19
N THR A 44 -4.33 -9.41 -19.28
CA THR A 44 -3.66 -9.37 -20.59
C THR A 44 -4.58 -8.76 -21.65
N GLY A 45 -4.00 -8.19 -22.69
CA GLY A 45 -4.75 -7.68 -23.85
C GLY A 45 -3.82 -7.22 -24.96
N ASP A 46 -4.36 -7.06 -26.18
CA ASP A 46 -3.59 -6.72 -27.39
C ASP A 46 -2.99 -5.31 -27.34
N ARG A 47 -3.55 -4.44 -26.51
CA ARG A 47 -3.06 -3.09 -26.26
C ARG A 47 -2.91 -2.88 -24.77
N LYS A 48 -1.75 -2.33 -24.37
CA LYS A 48 -1.44 -1.99 -22.99
C LYS A 48 -1.49 -0.49 -22.79
N LEU A 49 -2.27 -0.04 -21.82
CA LEU A 49 -2.35 1.36 -21.41
C LEU A 49 -1.17 1.70 -20.48
N TYR A 50 -0.55 2.85 -20.70
CA TYR A 50 0.45 3.41 -19.79
C TYR A 50 -0.02 4.77 -19.32
N TYR A 51 -0.42 4.87 -18.05
CA TYR A 51 -0.79 6.14 -17.44
C TYR A 51 0.42 6.75 -16.74
N VAL A 52 1.05 7.73 -17.38
CA VAL A 52 2.24 8.40 -16.84
C VAL A 52 1.80 9.63 -16.05
N SER A 53 2.20 9.72 -14.78
CA SER A 53 1.93 10.88 -13.92
C SER A 53 3.13 11.21 -13.06
N ALA A 54 3.31 12.50 -12.77
CA ALA A 54 4.28 12.96 -11.78
C ALA A 54 3.83 12.65 -10.35
N GLU A 55 2.53 12.40 -10.12
CA GLU A 55 2.01 12.09 -8.79
C GLU A 55 0.91 11.03 -8.81
N PHE A 56 0.84 10.26 -7.72
CA PHE A 56 -0.20 9.27 -7.42
C PHE A 56 -0.58 9.36 -5.94
N LEU A 57 -1.70 10.01 -5.62
CA LEU A 57 -2.21 10.12 -4.26
C LEU A 57 -3.04 8.87 -3.92
N ILE A 58 -2.35 7.75 -3.73
CA ILE A 58 -2.98 6.42 -3.58
C ILE A 58 -3.69 6.22 -2.24
N GLY A 59 -3.20 6.84 -1.16
CA GLY A 59 -3.69 6.61 0.20
C GLY A 59 -3.21 5.28 0.79
N LYS A 60 -3.65 4.98 2.01
CA LYS A 60 -3.45 3.65 2.64
C LYS A 60 -4.06 2.56 1.77
N LEU A 61 -3.35 1.42 1.65
CA LEU A 61 -3.69 0.37 0.70
C LEU A 61 -4.34 -0.86 1.34
N LEU A 62 -4.15 -1.10 2.65
CA LEU A 62 -4.59 -2.33 3.29
C LEU A 62 -6.10 -2.58 3.11
N SER A 63 -6.92 -1.65 3.56
CA SER A 63 -8.38 -1.75 3.51
C SER A 63 -8.87 -1.85 2.07
N ASN A 64 -8.33 -1.01 1.18
CA ASN A 64 -8.72 -1.00 -0.23
C ASN A 64 -8.44 -2.35 -0.90
N ASN A 65 -7.28 -2.94 -0.64
CA ASN A 65 -6.91 -4.25 -1.17
C ASN A 65 -7.76 -5.37 -0.58
N LEU A 66 -8.02 -5.35 0.73
CA LEU A 66 -8.90 -6.33 1.37
C LEU A 66 -10.33 -6.26 0.83
N ILE A 67 -10.86 -5.05 0.59
CA ILE A 67 -12.19 -4.84 0.00
C ILE A 67 -12.21 -5.40 -1.43
N ASN A 68 -11.24 -5.02 -2.27
CA ASN A 68 -11.17 -5.47 -3.66
C ASN A 68 -10.94 -6.99 -3.81
N LEU A 69 -10.35 -7.63 -2.80
CA LEU A 69 -10.22 -9.10 -2.73
C LEU A 69 -11.45 -9.80 -2.13
N GLY A 70 -12.44 -9.06 -1.60
CA GLY A 70 -13.57 -9.62 -0.88
C GLY A 70 -13.21 -10.23 0.49
N LEU A 71 -12.09 -9.82 1.08
CA LEU A 71 -11.52 -10.37 2.33
C LEU A 71 -11.71 -9.45 3.55
N PHE A 72 -12.28 -8.26 3.37
CA PHE A 72 -12.37 -7.25 4.42
C PHE A 72 -13.15 -7.73 5.66
N GLU A 73 -14.37 -8.24 5.48
CA GLU A 73 -15.18 -8.71 6.62
C GLU A 73 -14.57 -9.97 7.26
N GLU A 74 -14.01 -10.91 6.47
CA GLU A 74 -13.31 -12.09 7.03
C GLU A 74 -12.13 -11.66 7.91
N ALA A 75 -11.32 -10.70 7.44
CA ALA A 75 -10.18 -10.17 8.19
C ALA A 75 -10.64 -9.48 9.48
N LYS A 76 -11.66 -8.63 9.39
CA LYS A 76 -12.23 -7.91 10.53
C LYS A 76 -12.76 -8.85 11.60
N ASP A 77 -13.59 -9.83 11.23
CA ASP A 77 -14.18 -10.79 12.16
C ASP A 77 -13.11 -11.68 12.80
N LEU A 78 -12.11 -12.09 12.02
CA LEU A 78 -10.96 -12.85 12.53
C LEU A 78 -10.18 -12.04 13.57
N LEU A 79 -9.80 -10.81 13.25
CA LEU A 79 -9.03 -9.96 14.15
C LEU A 79 -9.78 -9.68 15.46
N ALA A 80 -11.10 -9.45 15.38
CA ALA A 80 -11.94 -9.23 16.53
C ALA A 80 -11.96 -10.44 17.48
N ARG A 81 -11.92 -11.68 16.95
CA ARG A 81 -11.81 -12.91 17.78
C ARG A 81 -10.52 -12.98 18.61
N HIS A 82 -9.46 -12.29 18.18
CA HIS A 82 -8.19 -12.20 18.88
C HIS A 82 -8.00 -10.86 19.61
N GLY A 83 -9.07 -10.06 19.77
CA GLY A 83 -9.04 -8.79 20.50
C GLY A 83 -8.43 -7.61 19.73
N HIS A 84 -8.29 -7.73 18.41
CA HIS A 84 -7.81 -6.65 17.55
C HIS A 84 -8.96 -5.96 16.82
N GLU A 85 -8.87 -4.64 16.67
CA GLU A 85 -9.77 -3.86 15.83
C GLU A 85 -9.08 -3.51 14.51
N LEU A 86 -9.66 -3.90 13.36
CA LEU A 86 -9.04 -3.67 12.05
C LEU A 86 -8.70 -2.20 11.80
N THR A 87 -9.54 -1.26 12.22
CA THR A 87 -9.30 0.19 12.13
C THR A 87 -8.03 0.61 12.87
N ALA A 88 -7.77 0.06 14.06
CA ALA A 88 -6.54 0.33 14.81
C ALA A 88 -5.31 -0.28 14.12
N ILE A 89 -5.47 -1.42 13.45
CA ILE A 89 -4.41 -2.02 12.61
C ILE A 89 -4.09 -1.15 11.40
N GLU A 90 -5.11 -0.55 10.76
CA GLU A 90 -4.95 0.35 9.62
C GLU A 90 -4.17 1.63 9.98
N GLU A 91 -4.22 2.07 11.24
CA GLU A 91 -3.42 3.21 11.72
C GLU A 91 -1.92 2.91 11.84
N ALA A 92 -1.51 1.64 11.80
CA ALA A 92 -0.10 1.28 11.70
C ALA A 92 0.47 1.46 10.29
N GLU A 93 -0.37 1.59 9.26
CA GLU A 93 0.06 1.84 7.88
C GLU A 93 0.49 3.30 7.70
N ASN A 94 1.74 3.50 7.28
CA ASN A 94 2.19 4.79 6.81
C ASN A 94 1.60 5.06 5.42
N GLU A 95 0.86 6.16 5.27
CA GLU A 95 0.33 6.55 3.98
C GLU A 95 1.46 6.88 2.97
N PRO A 96 1.44 6.29 1.76
CA PRO A 96 2.42 6.61 0.74
C PRO A 96 2.41 8.08 0.32
N SER A 97 3.53 8.75 0.53
CA SER A 97 3.68 10.18 0.20
C SER A 97 4.04 10.37 -1.28
N LEU A 98 3.13 9.96 -2.17
CA LEU A 98 3.36 9.88 -3.62
C LEU A 98 2.54 10.88 -4.44
N GLY A 99 1.74 11.73 -3.80
CA GLY A 99 1.01 12.80 -4.47
C GLY A 99 0.59 13.90 -3.52
N ASN A 100 0.00 14.95 -4.08
CA ASN A 100 -0.39 16.15 -3.36
C ASN A 100 -1.88 16.47 -3.55
N GLY A 101 -2.32 16.56 -4.82
CA GLY A 101 -3.61 17.17 -5.15
C GLY A 101 -4.54 16.30 -5.99
N GLY A 102 -5.49 16.98 -6.64
CA GLY A 102 -6.52 16.35 -7.45
C GLY A 102 -5.98 15.58 -8.66
N LEU A 103 -4.86 15.99 -9.24
CA LEU A 103 -4.21 15.24 -10.32
C LEU A 103 -3.70 13.89 -9.80
N GLY A 104 -2.98 13.87 -8.69
CA GLY A 104 -2.54 12.64 -8.04
C GLY A 104 -3.68 11.72 -7.65
N ARG A 105 -4.80 12.27 -7.15
CA ARG A 105 -5.97 11.45 -6.79
C ARG A 105 -6.71 10.93 -8.02
N LEU A 106 -6.81 11.72 -9.08
CA LEU A 106 -7.38 11.28 -10.35
C LEU A 106 -6.57 10.12 -10.94
N ALA A 107 -5.24 10.24 -10.93
CA ALA A 107 -4.35 9.18 -11.38
C ALA A 107 -4.57 7.87 -10.59
N ALA A 108 -4.68 7.96 -9.26
CA ALA A 108 -4.97 6.80 -8.41
C ALA A 108 -6.34 6.17 -8.72
N CYS A 109 -7.40 6.98 -8.85
CA CYS A 109 -8.74 6.50 -9.19
C CYS A 109 -8.79 5.84 -10.58
N PHE A 110 -8.01 6.33 -11.55
CA PHE A 110 -7.91 5.70 -12.86
C PHE A 110 -7.26 4.33 -12.79
N LEU A 111 -6.18 4.16 -12.02
CA LEU A 111 -5.56 2.85 -11.85
C LEU A 111 -6.51 1.83 -11.20
N ASP A 112 -7.25 2.25 -10.17
CA ASP A 112 -8.26 1.40 -9.53
C ASP A 112 -9.39 1.00 -10.53
N SER A 113 -9.85 1.95 -11.35
CA SER A 113 -10.86 1.70 -12.39
C SER A 113 -10.34 0.76 -13.49
N ILE A 114 -9.08 0.93 -13.93
CA ILE A 114 -8.42 0.06 -14.92
C ILE A 114 -8.39 -1.37 -14.41
N ALA A 115 -7.98 -1.58 -13.16
CA ALA A 115 -7.95 -2.90 -12.53
C ALA A 115 -9.36 -3.50 -12.39
N THR A 116 -10.32 -2.71 -11.90
CA THR A 116 -11.72 -3.14 -11.71
C THR A 116 -12.38 -3.56 -13.01
N LEU A 117 -12.12 -2.87 -14.11
CA LEU A 117 -12.66 -3.18 -15.44
C LEU A 117 -11.89 -4.29 -16.17
N GLY A 118 -10.85 -4.86 -15.57
CA GLY A 118 -10.03 -5.89 -16.21
C GLY A 118 -9.30 -5.37 -17.46
N LEU A 119 -8.89 -4.10 -17.47
CA LEU A 119 -8.13 -3.51 -18.56
C LEU A 119 -6.63 -3.75 -18.36
N CYS A 120 -5.92 -4.10 -19.44
CA CYS A 120 -4.47 -4.25 -19.41
C CYS A 120 -3.82 -2.85 -19.36
N GLY A 121 -3.45 -2.38 -18.17
CA GLY A 121 -2.85 -1.07 -18.00
C GLY A 121 -2.01 -0.94 -16.73
N ASP A 122 -0.95 -0.13 -16.82
CA ASP A 122 -0.05 0.19 -15.71
C ASP A 122 0.08 1.70 -15.51
N GLY A 123 0.36 2.10 -14.27
CA GLY A 123 0.80 3.45 -13.93
C GLY A 123 2.32 3.57 -13.94
N ALA A 124 2.85 4.69 -14.41
CA ALA A 124 4.27 5.02 -14.34
C ALA A 124 4.46 6.38 -13.64
N GLY A 125 5.29 6.39 -12.60
CA GLY A 125 5.59 7.60 -11.81
C GLY A 125 6.94 7.49 -11.11
N LEU A 126 7.14 8.37 -10.14
CA LEU A 126 8.35 8.41 -9.32
C LEU A 126 8.05 7.95 -7.90
N ASN A 127 8.99 7.21 -7.30
CA ASN A 127 8.90 6.77 -5.92
C ASN A 127 9.52 7.82 -4.99
N TYR A 128 8.76 8.86 -4.63
CA TYR A 128 9.24 9.90 -3.72
C TYR A 128 9.42 9.36 -2.30
N HIS A 129 10.60 9.55 -1.72
CA HIS A 129 10.90 9.06 -0.37
C HIS A 129 10.22 9.89 0.73
N ASP A 130 10.17 11.22 0.54
CA ASP A 130 9.68 12.19 1.53
C ASP A 130 8.41 12.94 1.06
N GLY A 131 7.88 12.60 -0.13
CA GLY A 131 6.73 13.26 -0.76
C GLY A 131 6.88 14.77 -0.95
N LEU A 132 5.78 15.51 -0.75
CA LEU A 132 5.78 16.96 -0.80
C LEU A 132 6.33 17.57 0.51
N PHE A 133 5.61 17.42 1.62
CA PHE A 133 6.06 17.69 3.00
C PHE A 133 5.02 17.17 4.01
N TYR A 134 5.44 16.98 5.25
CA TYR A 134 4.56 16.80 6.40
C TYR A 134 4.23 18.18 6.99
N GLN A 135 2.94 18.53 7.03
CA GLN A 135 2.50 19.84 7.49
C GLN A 135 2.36 19.86 9.01
N LYS A 136 3.05 20.81 9.66
CA LYS A 136 2.79 21.19 11.06
C LYS A 136 2.32 22.63 11.13
N LEU A 137 1.47 22.93 12.12
CA LEU A 137 1.09 24.30 12.46
C LEU A 137 1.87 24.72 13.70
N GLU A 138 2.78 25.67 13.55
CA GLU A 138 3.60 26.21 14.63
C GLU A 138 3.50 27.74 14.62
N ASN A 139 3.16 28.35 15.76
CA ASN A 139 2.97 29.80 15.89
C ASN A 139 2.03 30.40 14.81
N HIS A 140 0.90 29.73 14.58
CA HIS A 140 -0.11 30.10 13.56
C HIS A 140 0.41 30.14 12.11
N LYS A 141 1.53 29.47 11.81
CA LYS A 141 2.11 29.35 10.47
C LYS A 141 2.33 27.90 10.08
N GLN A 142 2.37 27.64 8.78
CA GLN A 142 2.83 26.37 8.24
C GLN A 142 4.32 26.20 8.51
N LYS A 143 4.69 25.00 8.98
CA LYS A 143 6.04 24.48 9.01
C LYS A 143 6.08 23.18 8.24
N GLU A 144 7.07 23.05 7.37
CA GLU A 144 7.27 21.91 6.49
C GLU A 144 8.36 21.02 7.08
N GLU A 145 8.05 19.74 7.21
CA GLU A 145 9.02 18.71 7.59
C GLU A 145 9.02 17.60 6.53
N LYS A 146 10.04 16.72 6.56
CA LYS A 146 10.05 15.54 5.68
C LYS A 146 8.88 14.63 6.02
N ASN A 147 8.30 13.98 5.00
CA ASN A 147 7.23 12.99 5.18
C ASN A 147 7.70 11.57 4.80
N PRO A 148 8.58 10.94 5.61
CA PRO A 148 9.07 9.60 5.31
C PRO A 148 7.97 8.57 5.52
N TRP A 149 7.73 7.72 4.53
CA TRP A 149 6.69 6.69 4.59
C TRP A 149 7.23 5.28 4.33
N ILE A 150 8.32 5.16 3.57
CA ILE A 150 8.92 3.87 3.18
C ILE A 150 9.53 3.19 4.40
N THR A 151 9.18 1.93 4.59
CA THR A 151 9.79 1.05 5.60
C THR A 151 10.31 -0.24 4.93
N PRO A 152 11.19 -1.03 5.60
CA PRO A 152 11.69 -2.29 5.04
C PRO A 152 10.57 -3.24 4.60
N GLN A 153 9.47 -3.28 5.37
CA GLN A 153 8.29 -4.08 5.06
C GLN A 153 7.19 -3.15 4.52
N SER A 154 7.03 -3.08 3.20
CA SER A 154 6.03 -2.22 2.56
C SER A 154 5.34 -2.89 1.37
N TRP A 155 4.36 -2.20 0.78
CA TRP A 155 3.69 -2.61 -0.45
C TRP A 155 4.62 -2.64 -1.67
N LEU A 156 5.75 -1.93 -1.62
CA LEU A 156 6.73 -1.89 -2.69
C LEU A 156 7.30 -3.30 -2.97
N THR A 157 7.61 -3.53 -4.24
CA THR A 157 8.29 -4.75 -4.71
C THR A 157 9.43 -4.31 -5.61
N ASP A 158 10.68 -4.57 -5.21
CA ASP A 158 11.83 -4.32 -6.08
C ASP A 158 11.81 -5.33 -7.22
N THR A 159 11.70 -4.83 -8.45
CA THR A 159 11.66 -5.66 -9.66
C THR A 159 13.05 -6.03 -10.15
N GLY A 160 14.11 -5.39 -9.63
CA GLY A 160 15.47 -5.50 -10.15
C GLY A 160 15.66 -4.87 -11.53
N VAL A 161 14.61 -4.31 -12.15
CA VAL A 161 14.67 -3.69 -13.47
C VAL A 161 15.34 -2.32 -13.34
N ARG A 162 16.36 -2.08 -14.17
CA ARG A 162 17.14 -0.84 -14.19
C ARG A 162 17.30 -0.36 -15.63
N PHE A 163 17.25 0.95 -15.82
CA PHE A 163 17.50 1.62 -17.09
C PHE A 163 18.55 2.72 -16.90
N THR A 164 19.39 2.93 -17.92
CA THR A 164 20.29 4.09 -17.93
C THR A 164 19.52 5.30 -18.45
N VAL A 165 19.53 6.39 -17.68
CA VAL A 165 18.90 7.66 -18.08
C VAL A 165 20.00 8.69 -18.27
N PRO A 166 20.37 9.04 -19.52
CA PRO A 166 21.39 10.05 -19.75
C PRO A 166 20.84 11.43 -19.41
N PHE A 167 21.60 12.19 -18.62
CA PHE A 167 21.44 13.62 -18.45
C PHE A 167 22.66 14.28 -19.09
N GLY A 168 22.54 15.52 -19.56
CA GLY A 168 23.57 16.13 -20.41
C GLY A 168 25.00 16.01 -19.86
N GLY A 169 25.96 15.71 -20.75
CA GLY A 169 27.40 15.65 -20.49
C GLY A 169 27.93 14.27 -20.17
#